data_AF-A0A1G2EEM3-F1
#
_entry.id   AF-A0A1G2EEM3-F1
#
_cell.length_a   1.000
_cell.length_b   1.000
_cell.length_c   1.000
_cell.angle_alpha   90.00
_cell.angle_beta   90.00
_cell.angle_gamma   90.00
#
_symmetry.space_group_name_H-M   'P 1'
#
loop_
_entity.id
_entity.type
_entity.pdbx_description
1 polymer ?
#
loop_
_entity_poly.entity_id
_entity_poly.type
_entity_poly.pdbx_seq_one_letter_code
_entity_poly.pdbx_strand_id
1 'polypeptide(L)'
;MLLIVGLGNPGKKYEKTRHNVGSRVVGELKSLNLKDIILVQPTTFMNESGRAVKKITKNYKLKTENLIVVHDDIDLPLGEFKIQKNRGSAGHKGVQSIIDSLGTKDFTRIRIGIKPEQYYRPFRSTEKFVLEKFTKDEEEILKEVIPKVIEEINNFIK
;
A
#
# COMPACT_ATOMS: atom_id res chain seq x y z
N MET A 1 -17.81 5.65 -6.52
CA MET A 1 -17.35 5.03 -5.26
C MET A 1 -15.97 4.44 -5.50
N LEU A 2 -14.98 4.94 -4.76
CA LEU A 2 -13.60 4.48 -4.83
C LEU A 2 -13.36 3.28 -3.90
N LEU A 3 -12.41 2.43 -4.27
CA LEU A 3 -11.88 1.37 -3.39
C LEU A 3 -10.41 1.66 -3.11
N ILE A 4 -10.08 1.89 -1.84
CA ILE A 4 -8.71 2.08 -1.39
C ILE A 4 -8.27 0.86 -0.58
N VAL A 5 -7.19 0.24 -1.04
CA VAL A 5 -6.62 -0.96 -0.44
C VAL A 5 -5.25 -0.64 0.11
N GLY A 6 -5.08 -0.80 1.42
CA GLY A 6 -3.80 -0.68 2.10
C GLY A 6 -3.17 -2.06 2.27
N LEU A 7 -2.05 -2.31 1.59
CA LEU A 7 -1.39 -3.61 1.66
C LEU A 7 -0.64 -3.80 2.99
N GLY A 8 -0.65 -5.04 3.48
CA GLY A 8 0.03 -5.45 4.71
C GLY A 8 -0.25 -6.91 5.08
N ASN A 9 0.47 -7.41 6.07
CA ASN A 9 0.22 -8.71 6.68
C ASN A 9 -0.63 -8.56 7.97
N PRO A 10 -1.55 -9.50 8.26
CA PRO A 10 -2.35 -9.49 9.48
C PRO A 10 -1.55 -9.94 10.71
N GLY A 11 -1.84 -9.33 11.86
CA GLY A 11 -1.31 -9.73 13.17
C GLY A 11 -0.28 -8.76 13.76
N LYS A 12 -0.25 -8.67 15.09
CA LYS A 12 0.49 -7.66 15.86
C LYS A 12 1.98 -7.54 15.51
N LYS A 13 2.62 -8.66 15.15
CA LYS A 13 4.06 -8.65 14.77
C LYS A 13 4.36 -7.84 13.51
N TYR A 14 3.38 -7.65 12.62
CA TYR A 14 3.56 -6.97 11.33
C TYR A 14 3.14 -5.50 11.34
N GLU A 15 2.38 -5.05 12.33
CA GLU A 15 1.76 -3.70 12.36
C GLU A 15 2.74 -2.56 12.10
N LYS A 16 3.97 -2.68 12.60
CA LYS A 16 5.03 -1.66 12.48
C LYS A 16 6.09 -1.99 11.44
N THR A 17 5.86 -3.00 10.61
CA THR A 17 6.82 -3.40 9.57
C THR A 17 6.70 -2.53 8.34
N ARG A 18 7.79 -2.44 7.57
CA ARG A 18 7.82 -1.67 6.32
C ARG A 18 6.71 -2.11 5.35
N HIS A 19 6.48 -3.41 5.26
CA HIS A 19 5.47 -4.02 4.41
C HIS A 19 4.02 -3.71 4.80
N ASN A 20 3.80 -3.10 5.97
CA ASN A 20 2.48 -2.73 6.46
C ASN A 20 2.20 -1.22 6.34
N VAL A 21 3.09 -0.42 5.74
CA VAL A 21 2.89 1.03 5.60
C VAL A 21 1.61 1.38 4.84
N GLY A 22 1.25 0.63 3.80
CA GLY A 22 -0.02 0.83 3.07
C GLY A 22 -1.24 0.58 3.96
N SER A 23 -1.20 -0.49 4.76
CA SER A 23 -2.22 -0.79 5.75
C SER A 23 -2.33 0.31 6.82
N ARG A 24 -1.21 0.88 7.27
CA ARG A 24 -1.19 2.00 8.23
C ARG A 24 -1.90 3.24 7.67
N VAL A 25 -1.59 3.64 6.44
CA VAL A 25 -2.27 4.76 5.76
C VAL A 25 -3.79 4.56 5.73
N VAL A 26 -4.25 3.37 5.34
CA VAL A 26 -5.70 3.08 5.33
C VAL A 26 -6.29 3.02 6.73
N GLY A 27 -5.53 2.58 7.73
CA GLY A 27 -5.92 2.66 9.13
C GLY A 27 -6.18 4.10 9.58
N GLU A 28 -5.31 5.04 9.20
CA GLU A 28 -5.51 6.47 9.49
C GLU A 28 -6.69 7.05 8.73
N LEU A 29 -6.86 6.76 7.43
CA LEU A 29 -8.02 7.19 6.65
C LEU A 29 -9.36 6.77 7.26
N LYS A 30 -9.44 5.58 7.88
CA LYS A 30 -10.67 5.11 8.54
C LYS A 30 -11.12 6.04 9.67
N SER A 31 -10.19 6.73 10.33
CA SER A 31 -10.52 7.69 11.40
C SER A 31 -11.16 8.98 10.88
N LEU A 32 -11.02 9.27 9.58
CA LEU A 32 -11.53 10.50 8.96
C LEU A 32 -13.01 10.41 8.53
N ASN A 33 -13.66 9.25 8.66
CA ASN A 33 -15.09 9.03 8.34
C ASN A 33 -15.51 9.58 6.96
N LEU A 34 -14.66 9.36 5.95
CA LEU A 34 -14.91 9.76 4.57
C LEU A 34 -16.14 9.04 4.00
N LYS A 35 -16.94 9.74 3.18
CA LYS A 35 -18.14 9.20 2.52
C LYS A 35 -17.80 8.65 1.13
N ASP A 36 -18.66 7.78 0.61
CA ASP A 36 -18.62 7.25 -0.76
C ASP A 36 -17.30 6.56 -1.17
N ILE A 37 -16.64 5.96 -0.17
CA ILE A 37 -15.39 5.25 -0.31
C ILE A 37 -15.42 3.92 0.44
N ILE A 38 -14.76 2.91 -0.12
CA ILE A 38 -14.53 1.62 0.54
C ILE A 38 -13.07 1.54 0.93
N LEU A 39 -12.79 1.46 2.23
CA LEU A 39 -11.44 1.34 2.80
C LEU A 39 -11.16 -0.09 3.23
N VAL A 40 -10.10 -0.70 2.72
CA VAL A 40 -9.79 -2.12 2.92
C VAL A 40 -8.35 -2.33 3.38
N GLN A 41 -8.19 -3.13 4.43
CA GLN A 41 -6.92 -3.72 4.84
C GLN A 41 -7.08 -5.25 4.74
N PRO A 42 -6.59 -5.90 3.67
CA PRO A 42 -6.75 -7.34 3.49
C PRO A 42 -6.11 -8.13 4.65
N THR A 43 -6.81 -9.15 5.14
CA THR A 43 -6.32 -10.06 6.19
C THR A 43 -5.88 -11.42 5.65
N THR A 44 -5.66 -11.52 4.33
CA THR A 44 -5.32 -12.76 3.61
C THR A 44 -3.83 -13.12 3.65
N PHE A 45 -2.98 -12.30 4.29
CA PHE A 45 -1.54 -12.18 4.03
C PHE A 45 -1.22 -11.55 2.67
N MET A 46 -0.02 -10.98 2.58
CA MET A 46 0.38 -10.11 1.49
C MET A 46 0.24 -10.80 0.12
N ASN A 47 0.81 -11.99 -0.03
CA ASN A 47 0.83 -12.74 -1.29
C ASN A 47 -0.56 -13.22 -1.75
N GLU A 48 -1.58 -13.11 -0.90
CA GLU A 48 -2.96 -13.49 -1.20
C GLU A 48 -3.91 -12.27 -1.24
N SER A 49 -3.37 -11.05 -1.20
CA SER A 49 -4.16 -9.80 -1.17
C SER A 49 -5.16 -9.71 -2.33
N GLY A 50 -4.80 -10.23 -3.51
CA GLY A 50 -5.65 -10.22 -4.69
C GLY A 50 -6.96 -10.98 -4.52
N ARG A 51 -6.99 -12.03 -3.68
CA ARG A 51 -8.22 -12.77 -3.36
C ARG A 51 -9.25 -11.87 -2.69
N ALA A 52 -8.83 -11.04 -1.74
CA ALA A 52 -9.71 -10.10 -1.05
C ALA A 52 -10.18 -9.00 -2.02
N VAL A 53 -9.25 -8.40 -2.77
CA VAL A 53 -9.55 -7.32 -3.71
C VAL A 53 -10.53 -7.79 -4.79
N LYS A 54 -10.30 -8.95 -5.41
CA LYS A 54 -11.21 -9.54 -6.42
C LYS A 54 -12.61 -9.77 -5.89
N LYS A 55 -12.75 -10.24 -4.65
CA LYS A 55 -14.06 -10.46 -4.03
C LYS A 55 -14.80 -9.14 -3.84
N ILE A 56 -14.12 -8.10 -3.35
CA ILE A 56 -14.71 -6.78 -3.10
C ILE A 56 -15.10 -6.10 -4.42
N THR A 57 -14.20 -6.06 -5.41
CA THR A 57 -14.50 -5.44 -6.71
C THR A 57 -15.67 -6.12 -7.39
N LYS A 58 -15.76 -7.46 -7.34
CA LYS A 58 -16.91 -8.21 -7.87
C LYS A 58 -18.21 -7.90 -7.13
N ASN A 59 -18.20 -7.92 -5.80
CA ASN A 59 -19.40 -7.71 -4.98
C ASN A 59 -20.00 -6.30 -5.16
N TYR A 60 -19.13 -5.29 -5.23
CA TYR A 60 -19.53 -3.90 -5.40
C TYR A 60 -19.57 -3.45 -6.88
N LYS A 61 -19.35 -4.38 -7.82
CA LYS A 61 -19.30 -4.12 -9.28
C LYS A 61 -18.39 -2.93 -9.64
N LEU A 62 -17.25 -2.84 -8.95
CA LEU A 62 -16.30 -1.75 -9.14
C LEU A 62 -15.41 -2.01 -10.35
N LYS A 63 -15.23 -0.98 -11.18
CA LYS A 63 -14.22 -0.97 -12.22
C LYS A 63 -12.83 -0.79 -11.61
N THR A 64 -11.80 -1.37 -12.22
CA THR A 64 -10.42 -1.29 -11.71
C THR A 64 -9.82 0.11 -11.80
N GLU A 65 -10.38 0.99 -12.65
CA GLU A 65 -10.04 2.42 -12.67
C GLU A 65 -10.34 3.14 -11.34
N ASN A 66 -11.28 2.61 -10.55
CA ASN A 66 -11.66 3.13 -9.23
C ASN A 66 -10.89 2.47 -8.08
N LEU A 67 -9.92 1.59 -8.38
CA LEU A 67 -9.07 0.94 -7.39
C LEU A 67 -7.78 1.74 -7.21
N ILE A 68 -7.50 2.09 -5.94
CA ILE A 68 -6.23 2.66 -5.49
C ILE A 68 -5.59 1.67 -4.52
N VAL A 69 -4.36 1.25 -4.82
CA VAL A 69 -3.57 0.35 -3.96
C VAL A 69 -2.42 1.14 -3.33
N VAL A 70 -2.41 1.23 -2.00
CA VAL A 70 -1.33 1.86 -1.22
C VAL A 70 -0.38 0.77 -0.71
N HIS A 71 0.91 0.90 -0.98
CA HIS A 71 1.90 -0.11 -0.62
C HIS A 71 3.32 0.47 -0.46
N ASP A 72 4.22 -0.29 0.17
CA ASP A 72 5.64 0.03 0.29
C ASP A 72 6.40 -0.17 -1.01
N ASP A 73 7.51 0.56 -1.15
CA ASP A 73 8.38 0.50 -2.31
C ASP A 73 9.85 0.57 -1.93
N ILE A 74 10.58 -0.51 -2.21
CA ILE A 74 11.99 -0.67 -1.83
C ILE A 74 12.95 0.15 -2.70
N ASP A 75 12.51 0.59 -3.87
CA ASP A 75 13.33 1.37 -4.79
C ASP A 75 13.18 2.88 -4.55
N LEU A 76 12.12 3.30 -3.85
CA LEU A 76 11.88 4.70 -3.52
C LEU A 76 12.49 5.09 -2.16
N PRO A 77 13.18 6.24 -2.07
CA PRO A 77 13.66 6.79 -0.80
C PRO A 77 12.54 6.94 0.23
N LEU A 78 12.82 6.59 1.48
CA LEU A 78 11.96 6.94 2.60
C LEU A 78 11.83 8.46 2.69
N GLY A 79 10.61 8.96 2.85
CA GLY A 79 10.30 10.39 2.72
C GLY A 79 9.62 10.73 1.40
N GLU A 80 9.73 9.87 0.39
CA GLU A 80 9.10 10.05 -0.90
C GLU A 80 7.89 9.11 -1.08
N PHE A 81 6.95 9.54 -1.92
CA PHE A 81 5.92 8.67 -2.46
C PHE A 81 5.67 9.01 -3.93
N LYS A 82 5.15 8.05 -4.69
CA LYS A 82 4.77 8.26 -6.10
C LYS A 82 3.42 7.65 -6.41
N ILE A 83 2.65 8.36 -7.23
CA ILE A 83 1.37 7.89 -7.75
C ILE A 83 1.59 7.39 -9.18
N GLN A 84 1.20 6.14 -9.45
CA GLN A 84 1.39 5.53 -10.76
C GLN A 84 0.22 4.66 -11.15
N LYS A 85 -0.16 4.70 -12.43
CA LYS A 85 -1.19 3.84 -13.01
C LYS A 85 -0.58 2.90 -14.06
N ASN A 86 -1.15 1.72 -14.23
CA ASN A 86 -0.82 0.80 -15.31
C ASN A 86 0.67 0.42 -15.35
N ARG A 87 1.17 -0.12 -14.23
CA ARG A 87 2.57 -0.54 -14.04
C ARG A 87 2.64 -1.93 -13.39
N GLY A 88 3.70 -2.67 -13.70
CA GLY A 88 3.93 -4.01 -13.14
C GLY A 88 4.27 -3.99 -11.64
N SER A 89 4.23 -5.16 -11.01
CA SER A 89 4.44 -5.32 -9.56
C SER A 89 5.83 -4.90 -9.06
N ALA A 90 6.84 -4.90 -9.94
CA ALA A 90 8.24 -4.69 -9.56
C ALA A 90 8.70 -5.63 -8.42
N GLY A 91 8.21 -6.88 -8.43
CA GLY A 91 8.54 -7.87 -7.41
C GLY A 91 7.70 -7.80 -6.13
N HIS A 92 6.86 -6.78 -5.95
CA HIS A 92 5.99 -6.66 -4.79
C HIS A 92 4.87 -7.72 -4.81
N LYS A 93 4.93 -8.70 -3.90
CA LYS A 93 4.03 -9.88 -3.88
C LYS A 93 2.54 -9.54 -3.75
N GLY A 94 2.17 -8.52 -2.98
CA GLY A 94 0.76 -8.12 -2.85
C GLY A 94 0.18 -7.48 -4.11
N VAL A 95 0.94 -6.59 -4.77
CA VAL A 95 0.57 -6.06 -6.08
C VAL A 95 0.50 -7.17 -7.13
N GLN A 96 1.47 -8.09 -7.15
CA GLN A 96 1.46 -9.24 -8.06
C GLN A 96 0.19 -10.07 -7.87
N SER A 97 -0.15 -10.40 -6.62
CA SER A 97 -1.38 -11.11 -6.27
C SER A 97 -2.64 -10.42 -6.80
N ILE A 98 -2.72 -9.08 -6.69
CA ILE A 98 -3.83 -8.29 -7.22
C ILE A 98 -3.88 -8.35 -8.75
N ILE A 99 -2.75 -8.17 -9.43
CA ILE A 99 -2.67 -8.25 -10.89
C ILE A 99 -3.14 -9.63 -11.37
N ASP A 100 -2.63 -10.70 -10.77
CA ASP A 100 -2.97 -12.08 -11.13
C ASP A 100 -4.46 -12.37 -10.88
N SER A 101 -4.99 -11.86 -9.77
CA SER A 101 -6.39 -12.08 -9.39
C SER A 101 -7.37 -11.33 -10.28
N LEU A 102 -7.06 -10.09 -10.66
CA LEU A 102 -7.90 -9.22 -11.47
C LEU A 102 -7.67 -9.40 -12.98
N GLY A 103 -6.55 -10.00 -13.39
CA GLY A 103 -6.17 -10.15 -14.80
C GLY A 103 -5.77 -8.82 -15.47
N THR A 104 -5.43 -7.79 -14.69
CA THR A 104 -5.09 -6.47 -15.20
C THR A 104 -4.16 -5.71 -14.25
N LYS A 105 -3.38 -4.80 -14.82
CA LYS A 105 -2.56 -3.80 -14.12
C LYS A 105 -3.20 -2.40 -14.13
N ASP A 106 -4.41 -2.27 -14.70
CA ASP A 106 -5.11 -1.00 -14.87
C ASP A 106 -5.80 -0.55 -13.58
N PHE A 107 -4.98 -0.15 -12.62
CA PHE A 107 -5.39 0.49 -11.36
C PHE A 107 -4.30 1.46 -10.91
N THR A 108 -4.67 2.38 -10.03
CA THR A 108 -3.75 3.37 -9.46
C THR A 108 -3.01 2.76 -8.27
N ARG A 109 -1.73 3.09 -8.13
CA ARG A 109 -0.90 2.73 -6.99
C ARG A 109 -0.31 3.97 -6.36
N ILE A 110 -0.34 4.03 -5.04
CA ILE A 110 0.43 4.98 -4.25
C ILE A 110 1.57 4.20 -3.60
N ARG A 111 2.77 4.44 -4.10
CA ARG A 111 4.01 3.76 -3.74
C ARG A 111 4.72 4.61 -2.68
N ILE A 112 4.85 4.09 -1.46
CA ILE A 112 5.51 4.79 -0.35
C ILE A 112 6.94 4.26 -0.24
N GLY A 113 7.93 5.14 -0.35
CA GLY A 113 9.32 4.74 -0.27
C GLY A 113 9.70 4.23 1.12
N ILE A 114 10.45 3.13 1.13
CA ILE A 114 10.97 2.52 2.36
C ILE A 114 12.50 2.37 2.34
N LYS A 115 13.17 2.85 1.27
CA LYS A 115 14.62 2.78 1.15
C LYS A 115 15.27 3.79 2.09
N PRO A 116 16.05 3.37 3.10
CA PRO A 116 16.72 4.30 4.00
C PRO A 116 17.88 4.98 3.26
N GLU A 117 18.16 6.24 3.61
CA GLU A 117 19.21 7.06 2.97
C GLU A 117 20.60 6.40 3.03
N GLN A 118 20.89 5.72 4.13
CA GLN A 118 22.15 5.01 4.39
C GLN A 118 22.34 3.72 3.57
N TYR A 119 21.33 3.24 2.84
CA TYR A 119 21.45 2.03 2.02
C TYR A 119 21.92 2.34 0.59
N TYR A 120 23.24 2.42 0.42
CA TYR A 120 23.90 2.47 -0.90
C TYR A 120 24.13 1.08 -1.53
N ARG A 121 23.85 -0.02 -0.81
CA ARG A 121 24.00 -1.40 -1.31
C ARG A 121 22.67 -2.12 -1.40
N PRO A 122 22.49 -3.04 -2.37
CA PRO A 122 21.28 -3.85 -2.48
C PRO A 122 21.06 -4.66 -1.18
N PHE A 123 19.82 -4.69 -0.72
CA PHE A 123 19.42 -5.46 0.45
C PHE A 123 19.73 -6.94 0.21
N ARG A 124 20.43 -7.60 1.16
CA ARG A 124 20.78 -9.02 1.02
C ARG A 124 19.56 -9.94 0.97
N SER A 125 18.42 -9.50 1.53
CA SER A 125 17.11 -10.15 1.38
C SER A 125 16.00 -9.11 1.49
N THR A 126 15.33 -8.88 0.36
CA THR A 126 14.15 -8.00 0.27
C THR A 126 13.04 -8.45 1.22
N GLU A 127 12.80 -9.76 1.32
CA GLU A 127 11.74 -10.31 2.19
C GLU A 127 11.99 -10.04 3.67
N LYS A 128 13.25 -10.12 4.12
CA LYS A 128 13.59 -9.77 5.51
C LYS A 128 13.42 -8.29 5.75
N PHE A 129 13.94 -7.47 4.84
CA PHE A 129 13.91 -6.02 4.97
C PHE A 129 12.48 -5.46 5.07
N VAL A 130 11.57 -5.90 4.21
CA VAL A 130 10.17 -5.42 4.27
C VAL A 130 9.47 -5.85 5.56
N LEU A 131 9.88 -6.96 6.18
CA LEU A 131 9.33 -7.47 7.45
C LEU A 131 10.01 -6.89 8.69
N GLU A 132 11.08 -6.11 8.54
CA GLU A 132 11.67 -5.36 9.64
C GLU A 132 10.78 -4.16 10.00
N LYS A 133 10.86 -3.74 11.27
CA LYS A 133 10.18 -2.54 11.75
C LYS A 133 10.96 -1.28 11.35
N PHE A 134 10.23 -0.18 11.17
CA PHE A 134 10.86 1.12 11.07
C PHE A 134 11.58 1.47 12.38
N THR A 135 12.73 2.14 12.29
CA THR A 135 13.41 2.74 13.44
C THR A 135 12.65 3.96 13.93
N LYS A 136 13.03 4.51 15.09
CA LYS A 136 12.40 5.73 15.61
C LYS A 136 12.54 6.90 14.64
N ASP A 137 13.73 7.09 14.06
CA ASP A 137 14.00 8.18 13.12
C ASP A 137 13.22 8.01 11.81
N GLU A 138 13.12 6.78 11.32
CA GLU A 138 12.29 6.47 10.14
C GLU A 138 10.80 6.70 10.41
N GLU A 139 10.31 6.42 11.63
CA GLU A 139 8.93 6.71 12.04
C GLU A 139 8.64 8.22 12.07
N GLU A 140 9.59 9.07 12.46
CA GLU A 140 9.41 10.53 12.37
C GLU A 140 9.24 10.99 10.92
N ILE A 141 10.00 10.41 9.98
CA ILE A 141 9.82 10.70 8.55
C ILE A 141 8.43 10.25 8.06
N LEU A 142 7.95 9.08 8.51
CA LEU A 142 6.61 8.61 8.14
C LEU A 142 5.49 9.51 8.65
N LYS A 143 5.64 10.13 9.83
CA LYS A 143 4.66 11.11 10.34
C LYS A 143 4.49 12.31 9.42
N GLU A 144 5.51 12.65 8.64
CA GLU A 144 5.44 13.72 7.64
C GLU A 144 4.89 13.24 6.29
N VAL A 145 5.15 11.98 5.92
CA VAL A 145 4.75 11.44 4.61
C VAL A 145 3.30 10.96 4.58
N ILE A 146 2.84 10.27 5.63
CA ILE A 146 1.49 9.68 5.65
C ILE A 146 0.40 10.75 5.49
N PRO A 147 0.46 11.92 6.18
CA PRO A 147 -0.52 12.98 5.98
C PRO A 147 -0.58 13.48 4.52
N LYS A 148 0.57 13.60 3.85
CA LYS A 148 0.63 14.02 2.43
C LYS A 148 -0.01 12.97 1.52
N VAL A 149 0.22 11.69 1.78
CA VAL A 149 -0.45 10.59 1.05
C VAL A 149 -1.96 10.62 1.27
N ILE A 150 -2.41 10.89 2.49
CA ILE A 150 -3.83 11.02 2.83
C ILE A 150 -4.46 12.20 2.09
N GLU A 151 -3.77 13.34 2.01
CA GLU A 151 -4.21 14.50 1.26
C GLU A 151 -4.38 14.19 -0.23
N GLU A 152 -3.42 13.50 -0.84
CA GLU A 152 -3.53 13.06 -2.23
C GLU A 152 -4.71 12.10 -2.45
N ILE A 153 -4.93 11.17 -1.52
CA ILE A 153 -6.10 10.29 -1.55
C ILE A 153 -7.40 11.10 -1.50
N ASN A 154 -7.48 12.14 -0.68
CA ASN A 154 -8.65 13.01 -0.62
C ASN A 154 -8.88 13.76 -1.94
N ASN A 155 -7.83 14.09 -2.68
CA ASN A 155 -7.94 14.72 -4.00
C ASN A 155 -8.53 13.77 -5.06
N PHE A 156 -8.45 12.44 -4.89
CA PHE A 156 -9.17 11.51 -5.76
C PHE A 156 -10.67 11.42 -5.44
N ILE A 157 -11.08 11.75 -4.21
CA ILE A 157 -12.47 11.62 -3.76
C ILE A 157 -13.31 12.83 -4.19
N LYS A 158 -12.69 14.02 -4.24
CA LYS A 158 -13.30 15.27 -4.71
C LYS A 158 -13.57 15.23 -6.22
#